data_AF-A0A844AZA0-F1
#
_entry.id   AF-A0A844AZA0-F1
#
_cell.length_a   1.000
_cell.length_b   1.000
_cell.length_c   1.000
_cell.angle_alpha   90.00
_cell.angle_beta   90.00
_cell.angle_gamma   90.00
#
_symmetry.space_group_name_H-M   'P 1'
#
loop_
_entity.id
_entity.type
_entity.pdbx_description
1 polymer ?
#
loop_
_entity_poly.entity_id
_entity_poly.type
_entity_poly.pdbx_seq_one_letter_code
_entity_poly.pdbx_strand_id
1 'polypeptide(L)'
;MAKKIVGFVKLQVPAGKANPSPPIGPALGQRGLNIMEFCKAFNAQTQGVEPGLPLPVVITAYADKSFTFIIKTPPATVLIKKAVKLEKGSATPHSNKVGKITRAQLEEIAKTKLKDMNAASVDAAIRTLAGSARSMGITVEGL
;
A
#
# COMPACT_ATOMS: atom_id res chain seq x y z
N MET A 1 -21.12 -20.86 2.30
CA MET A 1 -20.72 -21.50 3.58
C MET A 1 -19.38 -20.91 4.00
N ALA A 2 -19.32 -20.22 5.14
CA ALA A 2 -18.13 -19.46 5.54
C ALA A 2 -17.06 -20.40 6.10
N LYS A 3 -15.93 -20.54 5.39
CA LYS A 3 -14.76 -21.28 5.89
C LYS A 3 -14.30 -20.66 7.22
N LYS A 4 -14.03 -21.48 8.24
CA LYS A 4 -13.52 -21.01 9.55
C LYS A 4 -12.17 -20.31 9.35
N ILE A 5 -12.14 -19.01 9.67
CA ILE A 5 -10.94 -18.17 9.62
C ILE A 5 -10.12 -18.46 10.88
N VAL A 6 -8.86 -18.86 10.69
CA VAL A 6 -7.89 -19.16 11.76
C VAL A 6 -7.19 -17.88 12.22
N GLY A 7 -7.07 -16.89 11.33
CA GLY A 7 -6.53 -15.59 11.65
C GLY A 7 -6.28 -14.72 10.43
N PHE A 8 -6.00 -13.46 10.70
CA PHE A 8 -5.59 -12.47 9.70
C PHE A 8 -4.11 -12.14 9.90
N VAL A 9 -3.34 -12.20 8.81
CA VAL A 9 -1.94 -11.77 8.77
C VAL A 9 -1.87 -10.54 7.88
N LYS A 10 -1.43 -9.42 8.45
CA LYS A 10 -1.22 -8.16 7.71
C LYS A 10 0.28 -8.02 7.46
N LEU A 11 0.69 -8.04 6.21
CA LEU A 11 2.09 -7.88 5.81
C LEU A 11 2.21 -6.72 4.84
N GLN A 12 3.41 -6.15 4.76
CA GLN A 12 3.75 -5.14 3.77
C GLN A 12 4.84 -5.72 2.88
N VAL A 13 4.56 -5.85 1.59
CA VAL A 13 5.44 -6.53 0.63
C VAL A 13 5.74 -5.60 -0.54
N PRO A 14 7.01 -5.39 -0.92
CA PRO A 14 7.34 -4.60 -2.11
C PRO A 14 6.84 -5.30 -3.38
N ALA A 15 6.11 -4.55 -4.22
CA ALA A 15 5.60 -5.00 -5.51
C ALA A 15 6.72 -5.56 -6.39
N GLY A 16 6.47 -6.70 -7.05
CA GLY A 16 7.43 -7.35 -7.96
C GLY A 16 8.68 -7.95 -7.30
N LYS A 17 8.85 -7.81 -5.97
CA LYS A 17 9.96 -8.39 -5.20
C LYS A 17 9.44 -9.14 -3.96
N ALA A 18 8.39 -9.96 -4.11
CA ALA A 18 8.03 -10.90 -3.06
C ALA A 18 9.08 -11.99 -2.97
N ASN A 19 10.06 -11.78 -2.08
CA ASN A 19 11.04 -12.77 -1.68
C ASN A 19 10.64 -13.34 -0.32
N PRO A 20 11.00 -14.60 -0.01
CA PRO A 20 10.84 -15.20 1.31
C PRO A 20 11.84 -14.59 2.31
N SER A 21 11.83 -13.27 2.43
CA SER A 21 12.67 -12.50 3.33
C SER A 21 12.25 -12.77 4.79
N PRO A 22 13.16 -12.65 5.78
CA PRO A 22 12.86 -12.85 7.19
C PRO A 22 11.60 -12.16 7.76
N PRO A 23 11.08 -11.03 7.24
CA PRO A 23 9.80 -10.50 7.71
C PRO A 23 8.55 -11.28 7.24
N ILE A 24 8.60 -11.96 6.08
CA ILE A 24 7.45 -12.67 5.49
C ILE A 24 7.45 -14.14 5.90
N GLY A 25 8.64 -14.76 5.89
CA GLY A 25 8.81 -16.20 6.14
C GLY A 25 8.25 -16.67 7.50
N PRO A 26 8.65 -16.07 8.64
CA PRO A 26 8.15 -16.44 9.96
C PRO A 26 6.66 -16.14 10.13
N ALA A 27 6.16 -15.01 9.62
CA ALA A 27 4.76 -14.61 9.80
C ALA A 27 3.78 -15.55 9.09
N LEU A 28 4.15 -16.03 7.89
CA LEU A 28 3.37 -17.00 7.12
C LEU A 28 3.65 -18.45 7.56
N GLY A 29 4.90 -18.78 7.84
CA GLY A 29 5.34 -20.11 8.27
C GLY A 29 4.77 -20.51 9.62
N GLN A 30 4.66 -19.58 10.59
CA GLN A 30 3.99 -19.82 11.88
C GLN A 30 2.51 -20.22 11.73
N ARG A 31 1.88 -19.86 10.61
CA ARG A 31 0.48 -20.20 10.30
C ARG A 31 0.33 -21.41 9.37
N GLY A 32 1.44 -22.06 9.01
CA GLY A 32 1.44 -23.24 8.14
C GLY A 32 1.06 -22.93 6.70
N LEU A 33 1.25 -21.68 6.24
CA LEU A 33 0.91 -21.23 4.90
C LEU A 33 2.08 -21.40 3.93
N ASN A 34 1.77 -21.69 2.67
CA ASN A 34 2.77 -21.95 1.64
C ASN A 34 3.41 -20.65 1.12
N ILE A 35 4.58 -20.29 1.65
CA ILE A 35 5.26 -19.02 1.39
C ILE A 35 5.59 -18.84 -0.10
N MET A 36 6.03 -19.91 -0.78
CA MET A 36 6.39 -19.84 -2.20
C MET A 36 5.19 -19.58 -3.10
N GLU A 37 4.04 -20.17 -2.75
CA GLU A 37 2.79 -20.01 -3.49
C GLU A 37 2.24 -18.59 -3.32
N PHE A 38 2.31 -18.06 -2.10
CA PHE A 38 2.00 -16.66 -1.83
C PHE A 38 2.92 -15.71 -2.63
N CYS A 39 4.24 -15.91 -2.60
CA CYS A 39 5.17 -15.06 -3.35
C CYS A 39 4.91 -15.10 -4.86
N LYS A 40 4.62 -16.26 -5.44
CA LYS A 40 4.27 -16.39 -6.87
C LYS A 40 2.96 -15.69 -7.21
N ALA A 41 1.91 -15.94 -6.43
CA ALA A 41 0.59 -15.34 -6.65
C ALA A 41 0.62 -13.82 -6.44
N PHE A 42 1.38 -13.35 -5.46
CA PHE A 42 1.60 -11.93 -5.22
C PHE A 42 2.40 -11.28 -6.36
N ASN A 43 3.49 -11.88 -6.82
CA ASN A 43 4.25 -11.34 -7.95
C ASN A 43 3.39 -11.30 -9.23
N ALA A 44 2.57 -12.32 -9.50
CA ALA A 44 1.66 -12.32 -10.64
C ALA A 44 0.59 -11.21 -10.56
N GLN A 45 0.00 -10.96 -9.39
CA GLN A 45 -0.97 -9.87 -9.21
C GLN A 45 -0.31 -8.49 -9.17
N THR A 46 0.96 -8.41 -8.78
CA THR A 46 1.70 -7.13 -8.68
C THR A 46 2.56 -6.82 -9.89
N GLN A 47 2.58 -7.67 -10.91
CA GLN A 47 3.27 -7.43 -12.19
C GLN A 47 2.80 -6.16 -12.91
N GLY A 48 1.55 -5.73 -12.69
CA GLY A 48 0.99 -4.49 -13.24
C GLY A 48 1.20 -3.24 -12.37
N VAL A 49 1.78 -3.38 -11.18
CA VAL A 49 2.04 -2.28 -10.25
C VAL A 49 3.53 -1.98 -10.26
N GLU A 50 3.90 -0.70 -10.22
CA GLU A 50 5.32 -0.32 -10.32
C GLU A 50 6.18 -1.05 -9.27
N PRO A 51 7.25 -1.75 -9.72
CA PRO A 51 8.09 -2.55 -8.85
C PRO A 51 8.76 -1.70 -7.78
N GLY A 52 8.73 -2.19 -6.53
CA GLY A 52 9.32 -1.51 -5.37
C GLY A 52 8.33 -0.71 -4.51
N LEU A 53 7.07 -0.54 -4.92
CA LEU A 53 6.06 0.06 -4.04
C LEU A 53 5.65 -0.95 -2.95
N PRO A 54 5.72 -0.60 -1.65
CA PRO A 54 5.34 -1.51 -0.59
C PRO A 54 3.80 -1.57 -0.50
N LEU A 55 3.25 -2.69 -0.95
CA LEU A 55 1.81 -2.96 -0.97
C LEU A 55 1.40 -3.69 0.31
N PRO A 56 0.43 -3.15 1.06
CA PRO A 56 -0.14 -3.86 2.20
C PRO A 56 -1.01 -5.00 1.70
N VAL A 57 -0.74 -6.20 2.17
CA VAL A 57 -1.48 -7.41 1.87
C VAL A 57 -2.14 -7.94 3.13
N VAL A 58 -3.42 -8.27 3.03
CA VAL A 58 -4.15 -8.91 4.12
C VAL A 58 -4.40 -10.36 3.73
N ILE A 59 -3.78 -11.26 4.47
CA ILE A 59 -3.83 -12.70 4.23
C ILE A 59 -4.77 -13.28 5.28
N THR A 60 -5.83 -13.92 4.81
CA THR A 60 -6.81 -14.63 5.62
C THR A 60 -6.47 -16.10 5.56
N ALA A 61 -6.09 -16.68 6.70
CA ALA A 61 -5.80 -18.10 6.82
C ALA A 61 -7.06 -18.86 7.22
N TYR A 62 -7.35 -19.96 6.55
CA TYR A 62 -8.47 -20.85 6.87
C TYR A 62 -7.97 -22.15 7.52
N ALA A 63 -8.89 -22.85 8.22
CA ALA A 63 -8.57 -24.07 8.96
C ALA A 63 -8.20 -25.27 8.07
N ASP A 64 -8.54 -25.22 6.79
CA ASP A 64 -8.20 -26.22 5.77
C ASP A 64 -6.79 -26.01 5.19
N LYS A 65 -5.95 -25.16 5.82
CA LYS A 65 -4.64 -24.72 5.32
C LYS A 65 -4.70 -23.92 4.00
N SER A 66 -5.90 -23.55 3.54
CA SER A 66 -6.04 -22.60 2.44
C SER A 66 -5.84 -21.17 2.95
N PHE A 67 -5.39 -20.29 2.06
CA PHE A 67 -5.28 -18.87 2.34
C PHE A 67 -5.91 -18.07 1.20
N THR A 68 -6.57 -16.97 1.55
CA THR A 68 -6.96 -15.94 0.59
C THR A 68 -6.24 -14.66 0.96
N PHE A 69 -5.58 -14.03 -0.01
CA PHE A 69 -4.93 -12.75 0.21
C PHE A 69 -5.62 -11.67 -0.61
N ILE A 70 -5.75 -10.49 -0.01
CA ILE A 70 -6.25 -9.29 -0.66
C ILE A 70 -5.10 -8.30 -0.69
N ILE A 71 -4.63 -7.98 -1.88
CA ILE A 71 -3.65 -6.91 -2.09
C ILE A 71 -4.42 -5.60 -2.08
N LYS A 72 -4.00 -4.69 -1.21
CA LYS A 72 -4.49 -3.31 -1.22
C LYS A 72 -3.53 -2.43 -2.02
N THR A 73 -4.06 -1.35 -2.57
CA THR A 73 -3.31 -0.29 -3.23
C THR A 73 -2.20 0.27 -2.34
N PRO A 74 -1.17 0.84 -2.97
CA PRO A 74 -0.05 1.39 -2.25
C PRO A 74 -0.49 2.53 -1.30
N PRO A 75 0.21 2.71 -0.17
CA PRO A 75 -0.03 3.81 0.74
C PRO A 75 0.10 5.14 0.01
N ALA A 76 -0.79 6.09 0.34
CA ALA A 76 -0.77 7.42 -0.26
C ALA A 76 0.60 8.09 -0.06
N THR A 77 1.18 7.86 1.12
CA THR A 77 2.53 8.23 1.52
C THR A 77 3.59 7.90 0.47
N VAL A 78 3.54 6.70 -0.13
CA VAL A 78 4.56 6.27 -1.08
C VAL A 78 4.33 6.90 -2.46
N LEU A 79 3.08 6.94 -2.91
CA LEU A 79 2.71 7.57 -4.19
C LEU A 79 3.05 9.06 -4.20
N ILE A 80 2.75 9.76 -3.10
CA ILE A 80 3.08 11.17 -2.93
C ILE A 80 4.60 11.37 -2.87
N LYS A 81 5.34 10.55 -2.10
CA LYS A 81 6.82 10.60 -2.06
C LYS A 81 7.42 10.44 -3.46
N LYS A 82 6.85 9.55 -4.26
CA LYS A 82 7.29 9.32 -5.64
C LYS A 82 6.97 10.49 -6.57
N ALA A 83 5.77 11.07 -6.47
CA ALA A 83 5.39 12.25 -7.24
C ALA A 83 6.31 13.46 -6.96
N VAL A 84 6.77 13.58 -5.72
CA VAL A 84 7.68 14.65 -5.27
C VAL A 84 9.16 14.24 -5.37
N LYS A 85 9.46 13.01 -5.81
CA LYS A 85 10.81 12.43 -5.92
C LYS A 85 11.65 12.54 -4.63
N LEU A 86 11.00 12.37 -3.48
CA LEU A 86 11.65 12.40 -2.16
C LEU A 86 11.75 11.01 -1.56
N GLU A 87 12.94 10.64 -1.07
CA GLU A 87 13.16 9.36 -0.40
C GLU A 87 12.71 9.38 1.08
N LYS A 88 12.88 10.52 1.76
CA LYS A 88 12.48 10.73 3.16
C LYS A 88 11.41 11.81 3.28
N GLY A 89 10.43 11.56 4.14
CA GLY A 89 9.47 12.59 4.54
C GLY A 89 10.14 13.59 5.50
N SER A 90 9.47 14.71 5.77
CA SER A 90 9.98 15.67 6.74
C SER A 90 10.00 15.07 8.15
N ALA A 91 11.10 15.23 8.86
CA ALA A 91 11.19 14.91 10.29
C ALA A 91 10.33 15.88 11.14
N THR A 92 10.07 17.09 10.63
CA THR A 92 9.23 18.12 11.26
C THR A 92 8.21 18.63 10.25
N PRO A 93 7.12 17.89 9.98
CA PRO A 93 6.17 18.20 8.92
C PRO A 93 5.51 19.58 9.01
N HIS A 94 5.44 20.17 10.21
CA HIS A 94 4.90 21.51 10.43
C HIS A 94 5.89 22.65 10.16
N SER A 95 7.20 22.39 10.25
CA SER A 95 8.25 23.43 10.16
C SER A 95 9.08 23.31 8.88
N ASN A 96 9.47 22.09 8.51
CA ASN A 96 10.25 21.82 7.30
C ASN A 96 9.36 21.22 6.23
N LYS A 97 9.05 22.03 5.22
CA LYS A 97 8.33 21.56 4.03
C LYS A 97 9.34 20.98 3.04
N VAL A 98 9.30 19.66 2.86
CA VAL A 98 10.30 18.93 2.08
C VAL A 98 9.97 18.83 0.59
N GLY A 99 8.77 19.24 0.17
CA GLY A 99 8.45 19.37 -1.25
C GLY A 99 7.05 19.89 -1.52
N LYS A 100 6.69 19.89 -2.80
CA LYS A 100 5.41 20.41 -3.30
C LYS A 100 4.72 19.37 -4.18
N ILE A 101 3.39 19.27 -4.07
CA ILE A 101 2.56 18.45 -4.94
C ILE A 101 1.41 19.29 -5.49
N THR A 102 1.13 19.14 -6.79
CA THR A 102 0.04 19.87 -7.45
C THR A 102 -1.26 19.07 -7.43
N ARG A 103 -2.41 19.76 -7.59
CA ARG A 103 -3.71 19.11 -7.70
C ARG A 103 -3.77 18.07 -8.84
N ALA A 104 -3.12 18.34 -9.97
CA ALA A 104 -3.08 17.42 -11.11
C ALA A 104 -2.41 16.08 -10.76
N GLN A 105 -1.28 16.13 -10.04
CA GLN A 105 -0.60 14.92 -9.57
C GLN A 105 -1.43 14.18 -8.52
N LEU A 106 -2.12 14.90 -7.62
CA LEU A 106 -3.04 14.30 -6.66
C LEU A 106 -4.23 13.63 -7.36
N GLU A 107 -4.72 14.18 -8.47
CA GLU A 107 -5.82 13.61 -9.23
C GLU A 107 -5.44 12.33 -9.96
N GLU A 108 -4.24 12.26 -10.55
CA GLU A 108 -3.70 11.02 -11.11
C GLU A 108 -3.55 9.95 -10.03
N ILE A 109 -2.97 10.30 -8.88
CA ILE A 109 -2.85 9.40 -7.72
C ILE A 109 -4.23 8.97 -7.22
N ALA A 110 -5.20 9.90 -7.17
CA ALA A 110 -6.57 9.63 -6.74
C ALA A 110 -7.26 8.64 -7.68
N LYS A 111 -7.14 8.80 -9.01
CA LYS A 111 -7.72 7.89 -10.01
C LYS A 111 -7.17 6.48 -9.86
N THR A 112 -5.86 6.34 -9.67
CA THR A 112 -5.23 5.03 -9.47
C THR A 112 -5.65 4.39 -8.15
N LYS A 113 -5.84 5.21 -7.10
CA LYS A 113 -6.20 4.75 -5.75
C LYS A 113 -7.71 4.60 -5.51
N LEU A 114 -8.54 5.14 -6.41
CA LEU A 114 -9.98 5.23 -6.22
C LEU A 114 -10.67 3.87 -6.05
N LYS A 115 -10.12 2.82 -6.67
CA LYS A 115 -10.62 1.44 -6.54
C LYS A 115 -10.59 0.89 -5.12
N ASP A 116 -9.70 1.42 -4.27
CA ASP A 116 -9.51 0.97 -2.88
C ASP A 116 -9.81 2.05 -1.84
N MET A 117 -10.16 3.25 -2.29
CA MET A 117 -10.59 4.32 -1.40
C MET A 117 -12.10 4.30 -1.27
N ASN A 118 -12.58 4.29 -0.03
CA ASN A 118 -13.98 4.59 0.31
C ASN A 118 -14.29 6.09 0.16
N ALA A 119 -13.70 6.76 -0.83
CA ALA A 119 -13.99 8.16 -1.10
C ALA A 119 -15.30 8.26 -1.88
N ALA A 120 -16.26 9.02 -1.36
CA ALA A 120 -17.54 9.25 -2.01
C ALA A 120 -17.43 10.00 -3.35
N SER A 121 -16.31 10.70 -3.59
CA SER A 121 -16.03 11.43 -4.82
C SER A 121 -14.53 11.57 -5.07
N VAL A 122 -14.16 11.89 -6.32
CA VAL A 122 -12.76 12.17 -6.71
C VAL A 122 -12.18 13.33 -5.87
N ASP A 123 -12.96 14.39 -5.61
CA ASP A 123 -12.52 15.50 -4.77
C ASP A 123 -12.32 15.10 -3.30
N ALA A 124 -13.15 14.21 -2.75
CA ALA A 124 -12.93 13.66 -1.41
C ALA A 124 -11.64 12.84 -1.37
N ALA A 125 -11.33 12.13 -2.46
CA ALA A 125 -10.08 11.41 -2.58
C ALA A 125 -8.87 12.35 -2.61
N ILE A 126 -8.94 13.40 -3.42
CA ILE A 126 -7.90 14.45 -3.49
C ILE A 126 -7.69 15.10 -2.12
N ARG A 127 -8.76 15.44 -1.38
CA ARG A 127 -8.65 16.00 -0.03
C ARG A 127 -7.97 15.05 0.96
N THR A 128 -8.28 13.76 0.89
CA THR A 128 -7.65 12.74 1.75
C THR A 128 -6.16 12.59 1.45
N LEU A 129 -5.81 12.60 0.16
CA LEU A 129 -4.41 12.58 -0.28
C LEU A 129 -3.67 13.86 0.10
N ALA A 130 -4.33 15.03 0.00
CA ALA A 130 -3.77 16.31 0.42
C ALA A 130 -3.51 16.35 1.93
N GLY A 131 -4.41 15.81 2.76
CA GLY A 131 -4.19 15.66 4.19
C GLY A 131 -2.97 14.77 4.49
N SER A 132 -2.85 13.67 3.76
CA SER A 132 -1.69 12.76 3.86
C SER A 132 -0.38 13.46 3.46
N ALA A 133 -0.40 14.28 2.41
CA ALA A 133 0.75 15.08 1.97
C ALA A 133 1.17 16.10 3.03
N ARG A 134 0.22 16.84 3.61
CA ARG A 134 0.48 17.81 4.68
C ARG A 134 1.11 17.15 5.91
N SER A 135 0.62 15.98 6.31
CA SER A 135 1.17 15.22 7.44
C SER A 135 2.62 14.74 7.21
N MET A 136 3.12 14.76 5.97
CA MET A 136 4.51 14.44 5.64
C MET A 136 5.39 15.68 5.44
N GLY A 137 4.84 16.88 5.59
CA GLY A 137 5.54 18.14 5.30
C GLY A 137 5.62 18.43 3.80
N ILE A 138 4.65 17.97 3.01
CA ILE A 138 4.56 18.32 1.58
C ILE A 138 3.50 19.41 1.43
N THR A 139 3.86 20.49 0.74
CA THR A 139 2.95 21.58 0.43
C THR A 139 2.06 21.16 -0.72
N VAL A 140 0.75 21.23 -0.50
CA VAL A 140 -0.24 21.00 -1.54
C VAL A 140 -0.57 22.35 -2.16
N GLU A 141 -0.24 22.54 -3.43
CA GLU A 141 -0.61 23.74 -4.18
C GLU A 141 -1.86 23.47 -5.04
N GLY A 142 -2.87 24.34 -4.91
CA GLY A 142 -4.10 24.28 -5.70
C GLY A 142 -5.31 23.63 -5.01
N LEU A 143 -5.44 23.77 -3.68
CA LEU A 143 -6.59 23.28 -2.90
C LEU A 143 -7.11 24.40 -1.98
#